data_AF-A0A8I1NVM3-F1
#
_entry.id   AF-A0A8I1NVM3-F1
#
_cell.length_a   1.000
_cell.length_b   1.000
_cell.length_c   1.000
_cell.angle_alpha   90.00
_cell.angle_beta   90.00
_cell.angle_gamma   90.00
#
_symmetry.space_group_name_H-M   'P 1'
#
loop_
_entity.id
_entity.type
_entity.pdbx_description
1 polymer ?
#
loop_
_entity_poly.entity_id
_entity_poly.type
_entity_poly.pdbx_seq_one_letter_code
_entity_poly.pdbx_strand_id
1 'polypeptide(L)'
;MAEVDWSDRAFYDDGEWVSWSDIDEQLRHKEWGAKYPNAIRSMIPYFEDLISLAESYHLETGLHLSVYGDIGELFGAITYGIKLNKTYAQGSDGRLENDHVEIKTITPFKTKDVVMVDTSRHFNKLLVVKINAEFQVSGRMVSRKQLPKRSGRYLRIRWEDLALLQ
;
A
#
# COMPACT_ATOMS: atom_id res chain seq x y z
N MET A 1 12.99 -28.90 23.73
CA MET A 1 12.12 -28.06 22.90
C MET A 1 12.49 -26.63 23.23
N ALA A 2 13.23 -25.95 22.35
CA ALA A 2 13.60 -24.56 22.58
C ALA A 2 12.38 -23.66 22.33
N GLU A 3 12.07 -22.79 23.29
CA GLU A 3 11.16 -21.66 23.08
C GLU A 3 11.64 -20.87 21.87
N VAL A 4 10.76 -20.73 20.90
CA VAL A 4 10.98 -19.84 19.76
C VAL A 4 10.77 -18.43 20.30
N ASP A 5 11.84 -17.67 20.36
CA ASP A 5 11.83 -16.24 20.63
C ASP A 5 11.21 -15.52 19.42
N TRP A 6 10.00 -14.99 19.61
CA TRP A 6 9.22 -14.30 18.58
C TRP A 6 9.50 -12.79 18.53
N SER A 7 10.39 -12.27 19.38
CA SER A 7 10.65 -10.82 19.49
C SER A 7 11.52 -10.23 18.37
N ASP A 8 12.00 -11.06 17.44
CA ASP A 8 13.14 -10.69 16.58
C ASP A 8 12.88 -10.87 15.07
N ARG A 9 11.64 -10.66 14.60
CA ARG A 9 11.33 -10.72 13.16
C ARG A 9 10.57 -9.51 12.65
N ALA A 10 11.31 -8.46 12.30
CA ALA A 10 10.75 -7.31 11.59
C ALA A 10 11.72 -6.70 10.55
N PHE A 11 11.82 -7.25 9.33
CA PHE A 11 12.45 -6.64 8.13
C PHE A 11 11.90 -7.36 6.86
N TYR A 12 11.72 -6.83 5.61
CA TYR A 12 12.50 -5.91 4.74
C TYR A 12 11.69 -5.20 3.60
N ASP A 13 12.42 -4.43 2.77
CA ASP A 13 12.13 -3.59 1.57
C ASP A 13 11.72 -4.34 0.27
N ASP A 14 11.27 -5.59 0.36
CA ASP A 14 11.02 -6.47 -0.81
C ASP A 14 9.55 -6.90 -0.99
N GLY A 15 8.62 -6.35 -0.21
CA GLY A 15 7.19 -6.57 -0.36
C GLY A 15 6.65 -7.81 0.37
N GLU A 16 7.19 -8.12 1.54
CA GLU A 16 6.58 -9.06 2.48
C GLU A 16 5.30 -8.49 3.14
N TRP A 17 4.49 -9.39 3.70
CA TRP A 17 3.17 -9.12 4.27
C TRP A 17 3.27 -8.72 5.74
N VAL A 18 2.49 -7.72 6.16
CA VAL A 18 2.41 -7.31 7.57
C VAL A 18 0.98 -7.50 8.08
N SER A 19 0.82 -8.13 9.25
CA SER A 19 -0.47 -8.27 9.93
C SER A 19 -0.76 -7.05 10.83
N TRP A 20 -2.03 -6.71 11.03
CA TRP A 20 -2.42 -5.52 11.81
C TRP A 20 -2.15 -5.65 13.32
N SER A 21 -2.19 -6.85 13.88
CA SER A 21 -1.78 -7.08 15.27
C SER A 21 -0.31 -6.72 15.51
N ASP A 22 0.56 -6.89 14.49
CA ASP A 22 1.96 -6.47 14.57
C ASP A 22 2.10 -4.93 14.54
N ILE A 23 1.09 -4.23 14.04
CA ILE A 23 1.11 -2.77 13.86
C ILE A 23 0.72 -2.04 15.16
N ASP A 24 -0.32 -2.47 15.88
CA ASP A 24 -0.69 -1.87 17.18
C ASP A 24 0.41 -2.10 18.24
N GLU A 25 1.03 -3.29 18.24
CA GLU A 25 2.13 -3.62 19.16
C GLU A 25 3.41 -2.83 18.82
N GLN A 26 3.76 -2.69 17.54
CA GLN A 26 4.93 -1.91 17.10
C GLN A 26 4.71 -0.39 17.16
N LEU A 27 3.46 0.11 17.17
CA LEU A 27 3.13 1.52 17.40
C LEU A 27 3.35 1.94 18.86
N ARG A 28 3.17 1.01 19.80
CA ARG A 28 3.48 1.22 21.23
C ARG A 28 4.99 1.22 21.50
N HIS A 29 5.77 0.53 20.66
CA HIS A 29 7.22 0.51 20.74
C HIS A 29 7.86 1.59 19.83
N LYS A 30 8.99 2.18 20.25
CA LYS A 30 9.62 3.37 19.62
C LYS A 30 10.15 3.14 18.18
N GLU A 31 10.01 1.94 17.63
CA GLU A 31 10.71 1.46 16.42
C GLU A 31 10.09 1.98 15.12
N TRP A 32 8.76 2.17 15.07
CA TRP A 32 8.11 2.72 13.87
C TRP A 32 8.38 4.22 13.64
N GLY A 33 8.70 4.97 14.70
CA GLY A 33 9.16 6.35 14.57
C GLY A 33 10.47 6.48 13.78
N ALA A 34 11.33 5.47 13.86
CA ALA A 34 12.55 5.37 13.06
C ALA A 34 12.30 4.80 11.65
N LYS A 35 11.35 3.86 11.53
CA LYS A 35 11.00 3.18 10.27
C LYS A 35 10.20 4.06 9.30
N TYR A 36 9.27 4.85 9.81
CA TYR A 36 8.42 5.76 9.03
C TYR A 36 8.51 7.18 9.58
N PRO A 37 9.67 7.84 9.45
CA PRO A 37 9.89 9.17 10.01
C PRO A 37 8.91 10.22 9.43
N ASN A 38 8.36 9.96 8.24
CA ASN A 38 7.45 10.84 7.53
C ASN A 38 5.96 10.47 7.71
N ALA A 39 5.63 9.53 8.60
CA ALA A 39 4.26 9.08 8.79
C ALA A 39 3.34 10.22 9.26
N ILE A 40 2.23 10.41 8.55
CA ILE A 40 1.13 11.27 9.02
C ILE A 40 0.36 10.49 10.07
N ARG A 41 0.91 10.42 11.29
CA ARG A 41 0.40 9.56 12.39
C ARG A 41 -1.09 9.76 12.71
N SER A 42 -1.61 10.96 12.46
CA SER A 42 -3.04 11.24 12.63
C SER A 42 -3.95 10.43 11.70
N MET A 43 -3.41 9.82 10.64
CA MET A 43 -4.18 9.01 9.68
C MET A 43 -4.30 7.53 10.08
N ILE A 44 -3.47 7.07 11.02
CA ILE A 44 -3.40 5.65 11.42
C ILE A 44 -4.74 5.12 11.94
N PRO A 45 -5.47 5.82 12.84
CA PRO A 45 -6.74 5.30 13.33
C PRO A 45 -7.78 5.11 12.22
N TYR A 46 -7.84 6.03 11.24
CA TYR A 46 -8.77 5.91 10.11
C TYR A 46 -8.42 4.73 9.20
N PHE A 47 -7.13 4.48 9.01
CA PHE A 47 -6.66 3.32 8.26
C PHE A 47 -7.10 2.02 8.97
N GLU A 48 -6.85 1.93 10.28
CA GLU A 48 -7.16 0.75 11.09
C GLU A 48 -8.66 0.46 11.11
N ASP A 49 -9.47 1.46 11.42
CA ASP A 49 -10.93 1.34 11.42
C ASP A 49 -11.46 0.85 10.06
N LEU A 50 -10.91 1.37 8.96
CA LEU A 50 -11.38 1.06 7.62
C LEU A 50 -11.02 -0.35 7.18
N ILE A 51 -9.81 -0.83 7.50
CA ILE A 51 -9.40 -2.20 7.15
C ILE A 51 -10.09 -3.23 8.03
N SER A 52 -10.22 -2.97 9.34
CA SER A 52 -10.93 -3.86 10.26
C SER A 52 -12.41 -3.96 9.91
N LEU A 53 -13.05 -2.86 9.53
CA LEU A 53 -14.43 -2.88 9.06
C LEU A 53 -14.58 -3.68 7.76
N ALA A 54 -13.65 -3.52 6.81
CA ALA A 54 -13.67 -4.26 5.56
C ALA A 54 -13.48 -5.77 5.77
N GLU A 55 -12.62 -6.16 6.71
CA GLU A 55 -12.39 -7.55 7.10
C GLU A 55 -13.61 -8.13 7.81
N SER A 56 -14.09 -7.49 8.88
CA SER A 56 -15.21 -8.01 9.67
C SER A 56 -16.48 -8.13 8.82
N TYR A 57 -16.74 -7.17 7.92
CA TYR A 57 -17.85 -7.22 6.99
C TYR A 57 -17.73 -8.42 6.03
N HIS A 58 -16.52 -8.69 5.52
CA HIS A 58 -16.28 -9.82 4.63
C HIS A 58 -16.45 -11.16 5.34
N LEU A 59 -15.89 -11.30 6.54
CA LEU A 59 -16.03 -12.52 7.34
C LEU A 59 -17.49 -12.83 7.68
N GLU A 60 -18.29 -11.79 7.98
CA GLU A 60 -19.71 -11.95 8.31
C GLU A 60 -20.59 -12.26 7.09
N THR A 61 -20.33 -11.61 5.94
CA THR A 61 -21.27 -11.60 4.80
C THR A 61 -20.78 -12.36 3.57
N GLY A 62 -19.48 -12.62 3.46
CA GLY A 62 -18.82 -13.08 2.25
C GLY A 62 -18.71 -12.00 1.15
N LEU A 63 -19.18 -10.77 1.39
CA LEU A 63 -19.14 -9.65 0.43
C LEU A 63 -17.96 -8.72 0.72
N HIS A 64 -17.67 -7.79 -0.19
CA HIS A 64 -16.57 -6.83 -0.06
C HIS A 64 -17.06 -5.39 -0.15
N LEU A 65 -16.53 -4.52 0.72
CA LEU A 65 -16.76 -3.08 0.67
C LEU A 65 -15.98 -2.43 -0.49
N SER A 66 -16.42 -1.25 -0.95
CA SER A 66 -15.74 -0.50 -2.02
C SER A 66 -14.71 0.52 -1.51
N VAL A 67 -13.94 0.16 -0.47
CA VAL A 67 -13.04 1.08 0.27
C VAL A 67 -11.54 0.83 0.05
N TYR A 68 -11.17 -0.20 -0.72
CA TYR A 68 -9.76 -0.60 -0.87
C TYR A 68 -8.88 0.44 -1.57
N GLY A 69 -9.47 1.31 -2.40
CA GLY A 69 -8.75 2.47 -2.95
C GLY A 69 -8.29 3.41 -1.84
N ASP A 70 -9.23 3.80 -0.97
CA ASP A 70 -8.97 4.69 0.18
C ASP A 70 -7.96 4.07 1.15
N ILE A 71 -8.06 2.75 1.41
CA ILE A 71 -7.07 2.01 2.20
C ILE A 71 -5.66 2.14 1.59
N GLY A 72 -5.54 2.01 0.26
CA GLY A 72 -4.26 2.17 -0.44
C GLY A 72 -3.69 3.59 -0.34
N GLU A 73 -4.54 4.61 -0.43
CA GLU A 73 -4.14 6.02 -0.26
C GLU A 73 -3.67 6.31 1.17
N LEU A 74 -4.42 5.85 2.17
CA LEU A 74 -4.06 5.99 3.58
C LEU A 74 -2.73 5.27 3.88
N PHE A 75 -2.54 4.05 3.36
CA PHE A 75 -1.27 3.34 3.47
C PHE A 75 -0.12 4.17 2.89
N GLY A 76 -0.31 4.75 1.70
CA GLY A 76 0.67 5.62 1.07
C GLY A 76 1.03 6.86 1.89
N ALA A 77 0.03 7.50 2.50
CA ALA A 77 0.21 8.66 3.37
C ALA A 77 0.96 8.31 4.66
N ILE A 78 0.64 7.17 5.27
CA ILE A 78 1.23 6.71 6.53
C ILE A 78 2.67 6.21 6.34
N THR A 79 2.93 5.41 5.30
CA THR A 79 4.23 4.74 5.14
C THR A 79 5.25 5.60 4.41
N TYR A 80 4.85 6.24 3.31
CA TYR A 80 5.76 7.02 2.48
C TYR A 80 5.68 8.52 2.76
N GLY A 81 4.73 9.00 3.56
CA GLY A 81 4.51 10.43 3.79
C GLY A 81 3.89 11.15 2.59
N ILE A 82 3.12 10.43 1.76
CA ILE A 82 2.45 11.00 0.60
C ILE A 82 1.39 11.99 1.06
N LYS A 83 1.47 13.23 0.57
CA LYS A 83 0.43 14.24 0.74
C LYS A 83 -0.65 13.98 -0.32
N LEU A 84 -1.78 13.45 0.11
CA LEU A 84 -2.92 13.15 -0.76
C LEU A 84 -3.49 14.43 -1.37
N ASN A 85 -3.89 14.35 -2.64
CA ASN A 85 -4.57 15.46 -3.31
C ASN A 85 -6.01 15.57 -2.82
N LYS A 86 -6.64 16.73 -3.04
CA LYS A 86 -8.08 16.87 -2.79
C LYS A 86 -8.86 15.92 -3.70
N THR A 87 -10.01 15.45 -3.23
CA THR A 87 -10.95 14.66 -4.03
C THR A 87 -11.20 15.34 -5.37
N TYR A 88 -11.21 14.56 -6.45
CA TYR A 88 -11.38 15.01 -7.84
C TYR A 88 -10.23 15.84 -8.44
N ALA A 89 -9.07 15.91 -7.78
CA ALA A 89 -7.89 16.48 -8.40
C ALA A 89 -7.53 15.72 -9.70
N GLN A 90 -7.32 16.46 -10.78
CA GLN A 90 -6.84 15.90 -12.04
C GLN A 90 -5.33 15.62 -11.92
N GLY A 91 -4.88 14.45 -12.39
CA GLY A 91 -3.45 14.11 -12.38
C GLY A 91 -3.17 12.85 -11.58
N SER A 92 -2.37 12.94 -10.52
CA SER A 92 -1.97 11.84 -9.63
C SER A 92 -2.79 11.82 -8.35
N ASP A 93 -2.63 10.79 -7.52
CA ASP A 93 -3.43 10.63 -6.29
C ASP A 93 -2.80 11.40 -5.10
N GLY A 94 -1.48 11.60 -5.13
CA GLY A 94 -0.81 12.48 -4.18
C GLY A 94 0.57 12.95 -4.63
N ARG A 95 1.30 13.55 -3.69
CA ARG A 95 2.68 14.00 -3.87
C ARG A 95 3.60 13.53 -2.74
N LEU A 96 4.80 13.14 -3.12
CA LEU A 96 5.93 12.90 -2.23
C LEU A 96 7.02 13.90 -2.59
N GLU A 97 7.23 14.92 -1.78
CA GLU A 97 8.09 16.06 -2.11
C GLU A 97 7.75 16.67 -3.48
N ASN A 98 8.67 16.56 -4.46
CA ASN A 98 8.50 17.05 -5.83
C ASN A 98 7.85 16.03 -6.78
N ASP A 99 7.66 14.80 -6.31
CA ASP A 99 7.16 13.69 -7.11
C ASP A 99 5.64 13.56 -7.07
N HIS A 100 5.06 13.34 -8.25
CA HIS A 100 3.65 13.01 -8.42
C HIS A 100 3.49 11.49 -8.31
N VAL A 101 2.72 11.05 -7.32
CA VAL A 101 2.54 9.63 -7.01
C VAL A 101 1.15 9.16 -7.45
N GLU A 102 1.13 8.20 -8.38
CA GLU A 102 -0.04 7.38 -8.69
C GLU A 102 -0.11 6.21 -7.69
N ILE A 103 -1.27 5.94 -7.12
CA ILE A 103 -1.52 4.84 -6.19
C ILE A 103 -2.49 3.84 -6.83
N LYS A 104 -2.14 2.56 -6.82
CA LYS A 104 -3.01 1.47 -7.27
C LYS A 104 -3.13 0.39 -6.22
N THR A 105 -4.37 0.02 -5.89
CA THR A 105 -4.63 -1.07 -4.95
C THR A 105 -4.96 -2.37 -5.69
N ILE A 106 -4.30 -3.47 -5.32
CA ILE A 106 -4.71 -4.85 -5.59
C ILE A 106 -5.60 -5.29 -4.42
N THR A 107 -6.85 -5.59 -4.70
CA THR A 107 -7.89 -5.91 -3.71
C THR A 107 -7.78 -7.36 -3.22
N PRO A 108 -8.27 -7.67 -2.00
CA PRO A 108 -8.14 -9.00 -1.38
C PRO A 108 -8.81 -10.13 -2.17
N PHE A 109 -9.82 -9.80 -2.98
CA PHE A 109 -10.56 -10.75 -3.82
C PHE A 109 -10.02 -10.87 -5.25
N LYS A 110 -8.93 -10.17 -5.59
CA LYS A 110 -8.40 -10.20 -6.95
C LYS A 110 -7.64 -11.50 -7.18
N THR A 111 -8.08 -12.31 -8.15
CA THR A 111 -7.44 -13.60 -8.48
C THR A 111 -6.08 -13.48 -9.16
N LYS A 112 -5.71 -12.28 -9.61
CA LYS A 112 -4.43 -12.00 -10.28
C LYS A 112 -3.81 -10.76 -9.68
N ASP A 113 -2.57 -10.89 -9.25
CA ASP A 113 -1.76 -9.80 -8.71
C ASP A 113 -1.24 -8.89 -9.82
N VAL A 114 -2.16 -8.18 -10.46
CA VAL A 114 -1.86 -7.27 -11.57
C VAL A 114 -2.53 -5.93 -11.37
N VAL A 115 -1.85 -4.86 -11.78
CA VAL A 115 -2.44 -3.53 -11.90
C VAL A 115 -2.42 -3.07 -13.35
N MET A 116 -3.44 -2.28 -13.70
CA MET A 116 -3.48 -1.54 -14.96
C MET A 116 -3.17 -0.09 -14.63
N VAL A 117 -2.12 0.44 -15.26
CA VAL A 117 -1.65 1.81 -15.05
C VAL A 117 -1.92 2.59 -16.32
N ASP A 118 -2.62 3.73 -16.19
CA ASP A 118 -2.79 4.67 -17.29
C ASP A 118 -1.54 5.55 -17.42
N THR A 119 -0.71 5.26 -18.41
CA THR A 119 0.54 5.98 -18.66
C THR A 119 0.32 7.39 -19.22
N SER A 120 -0.92 7.77 -19.58
CA SER A 120 -1.25 9.15 -19.94
C SER A 120 -1.41 10.07 -18.72
N ARG A 121 -1.63 9.51 -17.51
CA ARG A 121 -1.69 10.31 -16.27
C ARG A 121 -0.33 10.96 -15.96
N HIS A 122 -0.39 12.13 -15.34
CA HIS A 122 0.79 12.91 -14.96
C HIS A 122 1.34 12.47 -13.59
N PHE A 123 2.06 11.36 -13.58
CA PHE A 123 2.81 10.85 -12.42
C PHE A 123 4.26 10.57 -12.79
N ASN A 124 5.14 10.53 -11.79
CA ASN A 124 6.55 10.14 -11.95
C ASN A 124 6.97 9.00 -11.00
N LYS A 125 6.14 8.66 -10.00
CA LYS A 125 6.24 7.45 -9.19
C LYS A 125 4.90 6.70 -9.17
N LEU A 126 4.98 5.38 -9.13
CA LEU A 126 3.82 4.50 -8.95
C LEU A 126 4.00 3.75 -7.62
N LEU A 127 3.04 3.90 -6.72
CA LEU A 127 2.86 3.04 -5.57
C LEU A 127 1.80 2.00 -5.90
N VAL A 128 2.16 0.72 -5.82
CA VAL A 128 1.18 -0.36 -5.80
C VAL A 128 1.04 -0.85 -4.38
N VAL A 129 -0.19 -0.86 -3.87
CA VAL A 129 -0.56 -1.41 -2.56
C VAL A 129 -1.29 -2.71 -2.80
N LYS A 130 -0.91 -3.76 -2.10
CA LYS A 130 -1.57 -5.07 -2.18
C LYS A 130 -2.18 -5.41 -0.84
N ILE A 131 -3.44 -5.83 -0.88
CA ILE A 131 -4.17 -6.38 0.25
C ILE A 131 -4.45 -7.86 -0.07
N ASN A 132 -4.03 -8.83 0.74
CA ASN A 132 -4.34 -10.25 0.52
C ASN A 132 -5.70 -10.64 1.11
N ALA A 133 -6.09 -11.89 0.88
CA ALA A 133 -7.29 -12.50 1.43
C ALA A 133 -7.35 -12.44 2.97
N GLU A 134 -6.19 -12.40 3.63
CA GLU A 134 -6.02 -12.24 5.07
C GLU A 134 -5.98 -10.77 5.52
N PHE A 135 -6.34 -9.81 4.65
CA PHE A 135 -6.37 -8.36 4.92
C PHE A 135 -5.03 -7.76 5.41
N GLN A 136 -3.93 -8.47 5.18
CA GLN A 136 -2.57 -7.94 5.34
C GLN A 136 -2.25 -7.00 4.19
N VAL A 137 -1.41 -5.99 4.44
CA VAL A 137 -1.11 -4.94 3.46
C VAL A 137 0.39 -4.86 3.19
N SER A 138 0.74 -4.70 1.91
CA SER A 138 2.12 -4.50 1.45
C SER A 138 2.17 -3.44 0.36
N GLY A 139 3.29 -2.74 0.23
CA GLY A 139 3.48 -1.65 -0.74
C GLY A 139 4.78 -1.78 -1.52
N ARG A 140 4.73 -1.49 -2.83
CA ARG A 140 5.92 -1.39 -3.69
C ARG A 140 5.88 -0.07 -4.46
N MET A 141 6.91 0.75 -4.26
CA MET A 141 7.07 2.05 -4.91
C MET A 141 8.11 1.93 -6.02
N VAL A 142 7.78 2.36 -7.24
CA VAL A 142 8.70 2.32 -8.40
C VAL A 142 8.74 3.66 -9.11
N SER A 143 9.91 4.02 -9.66
CA SER A 143 10.01 5.18 -10.55
C SER A 143 9.32 4.89 -11.88
N ARG A 144 8.58 5.86 -12.42
CA ARG A 144 8.00 5.75 -13.77
C ARG A 144 9.06 5.46 -14.84
N LYS A 145 10.31 5.88 -14.63
CA LYS A 145 11.42 5.64 -15.56
C LYS A 145 11.85 4.18 -15.62
N GLN A 146 11.60 3.40 -14.55
CA GLN A 146 11.89 1.96 -14.47
C GLN A 146 10.76 1.12 -15.09
N LEU A 147 9.57 1.69 -15.29
CA LEU A 147 8.45 0.97 -15.89
C LEU A 147 8.75 0.52 -17.33
N PRO A 148 8.30 -0.68 -17.74
CA PRO A 148 8.48 -1.17 -19.11
C PRO A 148 7.97 -0.17 -20.15
N LYS A 149 8.85 0.22 -21.09
CA LYS A 149 8.47 1.07 -22.22
C LYS A 149 7.68 0.23 -23.22
N ARG A 150 6.38 0.50 -23.34
CA ARG A 150 5.50 -0.13 -24.33
C ARG A 150 4.62 0.92 -25.00
N SER A 151 4.23 0.68 -26.24
CA SER A 151 3.21 1.47 -26.92
C SER A 151 1.84 1.21 -26.32
N GLY A 152 1.04 2.26 -26.17
CA GLY A 152 -0.33 2.19 -25.63
C GLY A 152 -0.54 2.97 -24.34
N ARG A 153 -1.81 3.31 -24.08
CA ARG A 153 -2.24 4.11 -22.92
C ARG A 153 -2.16 3.32 -21.61
N TYR A 154 -2.41 2.01 -21.65
CA TYR A 154 -2.49 1.20 -20.45
C TYR A 154 -1.34 0.20 -20.36
N LEU A 155 -0.64 0.20 -19.23
CA LEU A 155 0.41 -0.74 -18.90
C LEU A 155 -0.09 -1.73 -17.86
N ARG A 156 -0.03 -3.03 -18.19
CA ARG A 156 -0.30 -4.11 -17.22
C ARG A 156 1.01 -4.48 -16.52
N ILE A 157 1.01 -4.43 -15.20
CA ILE A 157 2.18 -4.74 -14.37
C ILE A 157 1.79 -5.85 -13.39
N ARG A 158 2.61 -6.89 -13.25
CA ARG A 158 2.43 -7.90 -12.20
C ARG A 158 3.11 -7.45 -10.92
N TRP A 159 2.54 -7.81 -9.78
CA TRP A 159 3.11 -7.50 -8.47
C TRP A 159 4.55 -7.97 -8.36
N GLU A 160 4.83 -9.22 -8.76
CA GLU A 160 6.16 -9.82 -8.74
C GLU A 160 7.21 -9.00 -9.51
N ASP A 161 6.84 -8.46 -10.67
CA ASP A 161 7.74 -7.68 -11.52
C ASP A 161 8.18 -6.38 -10.83
N LEU A 162 7.39 -5.84 -9.87
CA LEU A 162 7.73 -4.60 -9.16
C LEU A 162 8.94 -4.75 -8.25
N ALA A 163 9.20 -5.92 -7.67
CA ALA A 163 10.39 -6.15 -6.84
C ALA A 163 11.69 -6.03 -7.64
N LEU A 164 11.62 -6.23 -8.96
CA LEU A 164 12.77 -6.14 -9.85
C LEU A 164 13.03 -4.71 -10.35
N LEU A 165 12.16 -3.77 -9.98
CA LEU A 165 12.13 -2.39 -10.49
C LEU A 165 12.37 -1.35 -9.38
N GLN A 166 12.73 -1.76 -8.17
CA GLN A 166 13.03 -0.87 -7.05
C GLN A 166 14.45 -0.34 -7.16
#